data_AF-K1S0D8-F1
#
_entry.id   AF-K1S0D8-F1
#
_cell.length_a   1.000
_cell.length_b   1.000
_cell.length_c   1.000
_cell.angle_alpha   90.00
_cell.angle_beta   90.00
_cell.angle_gamma   90.00
#
_symmetry.space_group_name_H-M   'P 1'
#
loop_
_entity.id
_entity.type
_entity.pdbx_description
1 polymer ?
#
loop_
_entity_poly.entity_id
_entity_poly.type
_entity_poly.pdbx_seq_one_letter_code
_entity_poly.pdbx_strand_id
1 'polypeptide(L)'
;MAALIIIIFFIPYTASGFAACGKLFSSLFGMNYMTAMLISAIVIVGYTAAGGFFAASTTDFVQSIIMTVAIVFVLIYATVSAGGVSAVAENAKQLPGYLSFVSSYSETTGESEPYNLLHIITTLSWGLGYFGMPHILLRFMAIEDDKKLKLSRRVASVWVVIAMAMAVLIGIVGRGLSSKGLIDSLHG
;
A
#
# COMPACT_ATOMS: atom_id res chain seq x y z
N MET A 1 -15.66 18.30 19.00
CA MET A 1 -14.77 18.98 18.03
C MET A 1 -13.89 18.00 17.27
N ALA A 2 -13.13 17.12 17.95
CA ALA A 2 -12.31 16.09 17.28
C ALA A 2 -13.10 15.17 16.34
N ALA A 3 -14.31 14.70 16.72
CA ALA A 3 -15.14 13.84 15.88
C ALA A 3 -15.53 14.49 14.53
N LEU A 4 -15.84 15.80 14.52
CA LEU A 4 -16.15 16.54 13.30
C LEU A 4 -14.94 16.63 12.36
N ILE A 5 -13.76 16.90 12.92
CA ILE A 5 -12.50 16.93 12.17
C ILE A 5 -12.23 15.54 11.57
N ILE A 6 -12.37 14.48 12.36
CA ILE A 6 -12.19 13.09 11.88
C ILE A 6 -13.13 12.81 10.70
N ILE A 7 -14.42 13.14 10.80
CA ILE A 7 -15.39 12.93 9.72
C ILE A 7 -14.98 13.65 8.45
N ILE A 8 -14.59 14.92 8.54
CA ILE A 8 -14.17 15.72 7.37
C ILE A 8 -12.95 15.08 6.68
N PHE A 9 -11.95 14.62 7.44
CA PHE A 9 -10.76 13.98 6.88
C PHE A 9 -11.01 12.53 6.40
N PHE A 10 -12.02 11.84 6.95
CA PHE A 10 -12.36 10.48 6.53
C PHE A 10 -13.06 10.42 5.16
N ILE A 11 -13.75 11.49 4.77
CA ILE A 11 -14.42 11.58 3.46
C ILE A 11 -13.42 11.41 2.30
N PRO A 12 -12.37 12.24 2.14
CA PRO A 12 -11.41 12.07 1.05
C PRO A 12 -10.62 10.76 1.17
N TYR A 13 -10.36 10.28 2.39
CA TYR A 13 -9.71 8.98 2.61
C TYR A 13 -10.58 7.82 2.09
N THR A 14 -11.87 7.82 2.38
CA THR A 14 -12.78 6.77 1.91
C THR A 14 -13.02 6.90 0.39
N ALA A 15 -13.11 8.14 -0.11
CA ALA A 15 -13.24 8.42 -1.53
C ALA A 15 -12.03 7.92 -2.33
N SER A 16 -10.80 8.05 -1.82
CA SER A 16 -9.60 7.52 -2.49
C SER A 16 -9.61 5.99 -2.54
N GLY A 17 -10.16 5.32 -1.53
CA GLY A 17 -10.38 3.86 -1.53
C GLY A 17 -11.34 3.41 -2.64
N PHE A 18 -12.48 4.10 -2.79
CA PHE A 18 -13.43 3.82 -3.88
C PHE A 18 -12.84 4.15 -5.26
N ALA A 19 -12.08 5.24 -5.37
CA ALA A 19 -11.38 5.60 -6.60
C ALA A 19 -10.36 4.54 -7.02
N ALA A 20 -9.60 3.98 -6.07
CA ALA A 20 -8.68 2.89 -6.34
C ALA A 20 -9.40 1.63 -6.84
N CYS A 21 -10.55 1.27 -6.24
CA CYS A 21 -11.40 0.18 -6.71
C CYS A 21 -11.90 0.43 -8.13
N GLY A 22 -12.41 1.65 -8.40
CA GLY A 22 -12.85 2.05 -9.73
C GLY A 22 -11.75 1.91 -10.79
N LYS A 23 -10.52 2.32 -10.48
CA LYS A 23 -9.36 2.15 -11.38
C LYS A 23 -9.03 0.68 -11.60
N LEU A 24 -9.04 -0.14 -10.55
CA LEU A 24 -8.78 -1.58 -10.65
C LEU A 24 -9.78 -2.27 -11.58
N PHE A 25 -11.08 -2.09 -11.34
CA PHE A 25 -12.12 -2.69 -12.16
C PHE A 25 -12.15 -2.13 -13.58
N SER A 26 -11.90 -0.84 -13.75
CA SER A 26 -11.77 -0.23 -15.08
C SER A 26 -10.60 -0.81 -15.87
N SER A 27 -9.46 -1.08 -15.22
CA SER A 27 -8.27 -1.62 -15.88
C SER A 27 -8.40 -3.12 -16.17
N LEU A 28 -9.06 -3.88 -15.30
CA LEU A 28 -9.21 -5.33 -15.45
C LEU A 28 -10.34 -5.73 -16.40
N PHE A 29 -11.48 -5.03 -16.34
CA PHE A 29 -12.68 -5.39 -17.09
C PHE A 29 -12.99 -4.43 -18.25
N GLY A 30 -12.20 -3.36 -18.43
CA GLY A 30 -12.46 -2.33 -19.44
C GLY A 30 -13.74 -1.53 -19.22
N MET A 31 -14.32 -1.62 -18.01
CA MET A 31 -15.59 -0.97 -17.65
C MET A 31 -15.38 0.52 -17.40
N ASN A 32 -16.41 1.34 -17.65
CA ASN A 32 -16.37 2.76 -17.31
C ASN A 32 -16.06 2.96 -15.81
N TYR A 33 -15.05 3.79 -15.52
CA TYR A 33 -14.58 4.10 -14.16
C TYR A 33 -15.72 4.45 -13.18
N MET A 34 -16.69 5.26 -13.62
CA MET A 34 -17.78 5.72 -12.76
C MET A 34 -18.74 4.57 -12.41
N THR A 35 -19.05 3.72 -13.39
CA THR A 35 -19.88 2.52 -13.19
C THR A 35 -19.18 1.50 -12.29
N ALA A 36 -17.89 1.25 -12.54
CA ALA A 36 -17.07 0.35 -11.74
C ALA A 36 -16.97 0.80 -10.27
N MET A 37 -16.76 2.10 -10.05
CA MET A 37 -16.74 2.69 -8.71
C MET A 37 -18.08 2.51 -8.00
N LEU A 38 -19.21 2.81 -8.66
CA LEU A 38 -20.55 2.71 -8.07
C LEU A 38 -20.89 1.27 -7.65
N ILE A 39 -20.60 0.29 -8.52
CA ILE A 39 -20.82 -1.13 -8.22
C ILE A 39 -19.98 -1.57 -7.02
N SER A 40 -18.69 -1.21 -7.00
CA SER A 40 -17.80 -1.55 -5.88
C SER A 40 -18.29 -0.94 -4.56
N ALA A 41 -18.79 0.29 -4.58
CA ALA A 41 -19.33 0.96 -3.40
C ALA A 41 -20.59 0.27 -2.87
N ILE A 42 -21.52 -0.13 -3.74
CA ILE A 42 -22.74 -0.84 -3.33
C ILE A 42 -22.41 -2.18 -2.68
N VAL A 43 -21.49 -2.95 -3.28
CA VAL A 43 -21.06 -4.23 -2.72
C VAL A 43 -20.42 -4.03 -1.35
N ILE A 44 -19.50 -3.06 -1.23
CA ILE A 44 -18.78 -2.76 0.03
C ILE A 44 -19.74 -2.34 1.13
N VAL A 45 -20.63 -1.39 0.86
CA VAL A 45 -21.63 -0.94 1.83
C VAL A 45 -22.58 -2.08 2.21
N GLY A 46 -23.01 -2.89 1.23
CA GLY A 46 -23.91 -4.02 1.45
C GLY A 46 -23.36 -5.06 2.43
N TYR A 47 -22.14 -5.56 2.21
CA TYR A 47 -21.56 -6.56 3.12
C TYR A 47 -21.11 -5.93 4.45
N THR A 48 -20.68 -4.67 4.46
CA THR A 48 -20.28 -3.97 5.70
C THR A 48 -21.49 -3.75 6.61
N ALA A 49 -22.63 -3.36 6.04
CA ALA A 49 -23.88 -3.17 6.79
C ALA A 49 -24.47 -4.49 7.32
N ALA A 50 -24.35 -5.59 6.55
CA ALA A 50 -24.91 -6.89 6.94
C ALA A 50 -24.07 -7.67 7.97
N GLY A 51 -22.75 -7.45 8.01
CA GLY A 51 -21.82 -8.36 8.69
C GLY A 51 -21.32 -7.94 10.08
N GLY A 52 -21.36 -6.65 10.43
CA GLY A 52 -20.83 -6.16 11.71
C GLY A 52 -19.32 -6.45 11.93
N PHE A 53 -18.86 -6.37 13.19
CA PHE A 53 -17.43 -6.50 13.55
C PHE A 53 -16.86 -7.92 13.28
N PHE A 54 -17.67 -8.96 13.45
CA PHE A 54 -17.22 -10.34 13.27
C PHE A 54 -17.02 -10.70 11.79
N ALA A 55 -17.94 -10.31 10.91
CA ALA A 55 -17.76 -10.52 9.48
C ALA A 55 -16.59 -9.71 8.96
N ALA A 56 -16.45 -8.45 9.38
CA ALA A 56 -15.32 -7.60 9.00
C ALA A 56 -13.97 -8.25 9.38
N SER A 57 -13.84 -8.74 10.61
CA SER A 57 -12.61 -9.42 11.06
C SER A 57 -12.33 -10.72 10.29
N THR A 58 -13.37 -11.46 9.88
CA THR A 58 -13.20 -12.68 9.09
C THR A 58 -12.75 -12.35 7.67
N THR A 59 -13.33 -11.33 7.04
CA THR A 59 -12.92 -10.86 5.71
C THR A 59 -11.52 -10.28 5.73
N ASP A 60 -11.13 -9.54 6.77
CA ASP A 60 -9.78 -9.01 6.96
C ASP A 60 -8.74 -10.15 7.01
N PHE A 61 -9.06 -11.25 7.71
CA PHE A 61 -8.18 -12.41 7.81
C PHE A 61 -7.98 -13.10 6.46
N VAL A 62 -9.08 -13.38 5.74
CA VAL A 62 -9.02 -14.00 4.41
C VAL A 62 -8.28 -13.10 3.41
N GLN A 63 -8.54 -11.80 3.44
CA GLN A 63 -7.87 -10.83 2.58
C GLN A 63 -6.37 -10.78 2.84
N SER A 64 -5.93 -10.87 4.11
CA SER A 64 -4.51 -10.92 4.45
C SER A 64 -3.80 -12.12 3.82
N ILE A 65 -4.44 -13.30 3.81
CA ILE A 65 -3.88 -14.51 3.18
C ILE A 65 -3.80 -14.34 1.66
N ILE A 66 -4.87 -13.88 1.02
CA ILE A 66 -4.92 -13.69 -0.43
C ILE A 66 -3.86 -12.67 -0.88
N MET A 67 -3.75 -11.54 -0.18
CA MET A 67 -2.77 -10.49 -0.49
C MET A 67 -1.33 -10.98 -0.31
N THR A 68 -1.08 -11.83 0.69
CA THR A 68 0.23 -12.45 0.91
C THR A 68 0.64 -13.31 -0.28
N VAL A 69 -0.24 -14.21 -0.72
CA VAL A 69 0.02 -15.09 -1.87
C VAL A 69 0.20 -14.27 -3.14
N ALA A 70 -0.63 -13.24 -3.34
CA ALA A 70 -0.54 -12.34 -4.49
C ALA A 70 0.81 -11.61 -4.55
N ILE A 71 1.29 -11.05 -3.43
CA ILE A 71 2.60 -10.38 -3.39
C ILE A 71 3.74 -11.34 -3.73
N VAL A 72 3.73 -12.57 -3.20
CA VAL A 72 4.77 -13.57 -3.50
C VAL A 72 4.74 -13.93 -4.98
N PHE A 73 3.56 -14.15 -5.55
CA PHE A 73 3.39 -14.45 -6.97
C PHE A 73 3.88 -13.29 -7.86
N VAL A 74 3.47 -12.06 -7.54
CA VAL A 74 3.89 -10.86 -8.26
C VAL A 74 5.40 -10.68 -8.18
N LEU A 75 6.02 -10.87 -7.01
CA LEU A 75 7.47 -10.77 -6.85
C LEU A 75 8.20 -11.77 -7.74
N ILE A 76 7.77 -13.03 -7.75
CA ILE A 76 8.37 -14.09 -8.58
C ILE A 76 8.19 -13.76 -10.06
N TYR A 77 6.96 -13.46 -10.49
CA TYR A 77 6.65 -13.16 -11.88
C TYR A 77 7.43 -11.94 -12.38
N ALA A 78 7.41 -10.84 -11.61
CA ALA A 78 8.13 -9.62 -11.95
C ALA A 78 9.64 -9.87 -12.04
N THR A 79 10.22 -10.63 -11.10
CA THR A 79 11.66 -10.96 -11.12
C THR A 79 12.04 -11.79 -12.35
N VAL A 80 11.21 -12.76 -12.75
CA VAL A 80 11.45 -13.57 -13.96
C VAL A 80 11.32 -12.71 -15.21
N SER A 81 10.25 -11.92 -15.33
CA SER A 81 10.01 -11.03 -16.48
C SER A 81 11.06 -9.93 -16.64
N ALA A 82 11.69 -9.45 -15.56
CA ALA A 82 12.75 -8.45 -15.64
C ALA A 82 14.12 -9.00 -16.09
N GLY A 83 14.28 -10.33 -16.17
CA GLY A 83 15.53 -10.98 -16.56
C GLY A 83 16.27 -11.66 -15.41
N GLY A 84 15.58 -11.96 -14.30
CA GLY A 84 16.13 -12.64 -13.12
C GLY A 84 16.67 -11.70 -12.04
N VAL A 85 17.04 -12.28 -10.90
CA VAL A 85 17.51 -11.55 -9.70
C VAL A 85 18.71 -10.64 -10.01
N SER A 86 19.58 -11.06 -10.93
CA SER A 86 20.73 -10.28 -11.38
C SER A 86 20.32 -8.98 -12.07
N ALA A 87 19.30 -9.03 -12.94
CA ALA A 87 18.78 -7.84 -13.61
C ALA A 87 18.07 -6.90 -12.62
N VAL A 88 17.38 -7.43 -11.61
CA VAL A 88 16.79 -6.63 -10.53
C VAL A 88 17.87 -5.92 -9.70
N ALA A 89 18.94 -6.64 -9.35
CA ALA A 89 20.07 -6.08 -8.59
C ALA A 89 20.83 -5.02 -9.41
N GLU A 90 20.92 -5.19 -10.73
CA GLU A 90 21.56 -4.22 -11.62
C GLU A 90 20.69 -2.97 -11.82
N ASN A 91 19.37 -3.12 -12.00
CA ASN A 91 18.42 -2.01 -12.00
C ASN A 91 18.44 -1.22 -10.67
N ALA A 92 18.53 -1.93 -9.54
CA ALA A 92 18.65 -1.31 -8.22
C ALA A 92 19.96 -0.51 -8.07
N LYS A 93 21.06 -0.99 -8.68
CA LYS A 93 22.37 -0.29 -8.69
C LYS A 93 22.41 0.88 -9.67
N GLN A 94 21.64 0.82 -10.75
CA GLN A 94 21.53 1.89 -11.74
C GLN A 94 20.70 3.09 -11.24
N LEU A 95 19.99 2.96 -10.12
CA LEU A 95 19.29 4.07 -9.47
C LEU A 95 20.24 4.80 -8.49
N PRO A 96 20.84 5.94 -8.86
CA PRO A 96 21.71 6.68 -7.96
C PRO A 96 20.94 7.14 -6.72
N GLY A 97 21.44 6.80 -5.53
CA GLY A 97 20.88 7.23 -4.24
C GLY A 97 19.70 6.40 -3.70
N TYR A 98 19.19 5.39 -4.43
CA TYR A 98 17.99 4.62 -4.00
C TYR A 98 18.25 3.69 -2.79
N LEU A 99 19.49 3.23 -2.63
CA LEU A 99 19.94 2.49 -1.44
C LEU A 99 20.46 3.41 -0.32
N SER A 100 20.42 4.74 -0.51
CA SER A 100 20.84 5.70 0.50
C SER A 100 19.70 5.96 1.48
N PHE A 101 19.95 5.76 2.77
CA PHE A 101 19.03 6.16 3.84
C PHE A 101 18.87 7.69 3.94
N VAL A 102 19.62 8.47 3.16
CA VAL A 102 19.75 9.93 3.28
C VAL A 102 19.35 10.69 2.00
N SER A 103 18.97 9.97 0.94
CA SER A 103 18.60 10.58 -0.35
C SER A 103 17.39 9.87 -0.94
N SER A 104 16.47 10.62 -1.56
CA SER A 104 15.37 10.07 -2.34
C SER A 104 15.63 10.29 -3.82
N TYR A 105 15.37 9.27 -4.63
CA TYR A 105 15.44 9.41 -6.08
C TYR A 105 14.24 10.23 -6.58
N SER A 106 14.50 11.37 -7.24
CA SER A 106 13.47 12.23 -7.81
C SER A 106 13.25 11.90 -9.29
N GLU A 107 12.03 11.48 -9.66
CA GLU A 107 11.68 11.14 -11.05
C GLU A 107 11.65 12.36 -11.97
N THR A 108 11.54 13.57 -11.42
CA THR A 108 11.43 14.82 -12.20
C THR A 108 12.77 15.39 -12.66
N THR A 109 13.87 15.05 -12.00
CA THR A 109 15.22 15.58 -12.29
C THR A 109 16.26 14.51 -12.62
N GLY A 110 16.01 13.23 -12.34
CA GLY A 110 16.94 12.15 -12.65
C GLY A 110 18.19 12.11 -11.77
N GLU A 111 18.24 12.93 -10.71
CA GLU A 111 19.36 13.00 -9.75
C GLU A 111 18.94 12.64 -8.32
N SER A 112 19.95 12.32 -7.49
CA SER A 112 19.77 12.06 -6.06
C SER A 112 19.66 13.37 -5.28
N GLU A 113 18.47 13.73 -4.80
CA GLU A 113 18.29 14.87 -3.91
C GLU A 113 18.44 14.41 -2.44
N PRO A 114 19.22 15.13 -1.61
CA PRO A 114 19.24 14.89 -0.17
C PRO A 114 17.86 15.15 0.43
N TYR A 115 17.48 14.42 1.48
CA TYR A 115 16.24 14.70 2.20
C TYR A 115 16.23 16.13 2.73
N ASN A 116 15.45 17.00 2.10
CA ASN A 116 15.17 18.32 2.63
C ASN A 116 14.42 18.16 3.98
N LEU A 117 14.55 19.14 4.87
CA LEU A 117 13.88 19.17 6.18
C LEU A 117 12.37 18.92 6.05
N LEU A 118 11.76 19.41 4.96
CA LEU A 118 10.37 19.15 4.61
C LEU A 118 10.08 17.67 4.33
N HIS A 119 10.93 16.95 3.60
CA HIS A 119 10.74 15.51 3.36
C HIS A 119 10.84 14.70 4.66
N ILE A 120 11.76 15.07 5.54
CA ILE A 120 11.90 14.41 6.85
C ILE A 120 10.63 14.61 7.68
N ILE A 121 10.13 15.85 7.77
CA ILE A 121 8.89 16.17 8.49
C ILE A 121 7.70 15.47 7.85
N THR A 122 7.57 15.44 6.53
CA THR A 122 6.47 14.74 5.85
C THR A 122 6.52 13.25 6.12
N THR A 123 7.69 12.61 6.00
CA THR A 123 7.85 11.17 6.25
C THR A 123 7.54 10.81 7.70
N LEU A 124 8.01 11.63 8.66
CA LEU A 124 7.65 11.51 10.07
C LEU A 124 6.16 11.74 10.30
N SER A 125 5.54 12.68 9.61
CA SER A 125 4.10 12.96 9.73
C SER A 125 3.25 11.79 9.25
N TRP A 126 3.66 11.11 8.18
CA TRP A 126 3.02 9.87 7.72
C TRP A 126 3.18 8.73 8.74
N GLY A 127 4.40 8.54 9.28
CA GLY A 127 4.68 7.51 10.28
C GLY A 127 3.96 7.74 11.62
N LEU A 128 3.99 8.97 12.13
CA LEU A 128 3.32 9.36 13.38
C LEU A 128 1.80 9.45 13.22
N GLY A 129 1.31 9.89 12.06
CA GLY A 129 -0.12 9.99 11.74
C GLY A 129 -0.83 8.63 11.76
N TYR A 130 -0.13 7.55 11.41
CA TYR A 130 -0.69 6.19 11.44
C TYR A 130 -1.16 5.76 12.84
N PHE A 131 -0.46 6.17 13.90
CA PHE A 131 -0.85 5.85 15.28
C PHE A 131 -2.13 6.55 15.73
N GLY A 132 -2.47 7.70 15.12
CA GLY A 132 -3.65 8.50 15.46
C GLY A 132 -4.93 8.03 14.79
N MET A 133 -4.87 7.05 13.88
CA MET A 133 -6.04 6.65 13.11
C MET A 133 -7.00 5.81 13.99
N PRO A 134 -8.28 6.22 14.10
CA PRO A 134 -9.23 5.59 15.02
C PRO A 134 -9.47 4.11 14.72
N HIS A 135 -9.39 3.69 13.44
CA HIS A 135 -9.58 2.29 13.05
C HIS A 135 -8.50 1.36 13.63
N ILE A 136 -7.26 1.84 13.82
CA ILE A 136 -6.15 1.07 14.40
C ILE A 136 -6.27 1.07 15.92
N LEU A 137 -6.58 2.23 16.51
CA LEU A 137 -6.78 2.37 17.95
C LEU A 137 -7.91 1.48 18.46
N LEU A 138 -9.04 1.42 17.76
CA LEU A 138 -10.16 0.55 18.10
C LEU A 138 -9.76 -0.94 18.06
N ARG A 139 -8.92 -1.35 17.10
CA ARG A 139 -8.39 -2.71 17.03
C ARG A 139 -7.44 -3.02 18.19
N PHE A 140 -6.62 -2.05 18.62
CA PHE A 140 -5.78 -2.21 19.82
C PHE A 140 -6.62 -2.28 21.11
N MET A 141 -7.68 -1.49 21.21
CA MET A 141 -8.59 -1.51 22.37
C MET A 141 -9.44 -2.78 22.46
N ALA A 142 -9.69 -3.45 21.33
CA ALA A 142 -10.46 -4.70 21.27
C ALA A 142 -9.66 -5.94 21.72
N ILE A 143 -8.38 -5.80 22.09
CA ILE A 143 -7.53 -6.94 22.47
C ILE A 143 -7.78 -7.31 23.94
N GLU A 144 -8.23 -8.55 24.16
CA GLU A 144 -8.64 -9.06 25.48
C GLU A 144 -7.49 -9.21 26.49
N ASP A 145 -6.25 -9.37 26.04
CA ASP A 145 -5.13 -9.74 26.92
C ASP A 145 -3.84 -8.99 26.53
N ASP A 146 -3.28 -8.26 27.48
CA ASP A 146 -2.01 -7.54 27.36
C ASP A 146 -0.83 -8.43 26.94
N LYS A 147 -0.88 -9.73 27.28
CA LYS A 147 0.17 -10.67 26.85
C LYS A 147 0.08 -10.96 25.35
N LYS A 148 -1.12 -10.99 24.77
CA LYS A 148 -1.35 -11.19 23.32
C LYS A 148 -0.96 -9.95 22.51
N LEU A 149 -1.01 -8.75 23.10
CA LEU A 149 -0.55 -7.51 22.46
C LEU A 149 0.92 -7.58 22.03
N LYS A 150 1.81 -8.11 22.88
CA LYS A 150 3.24 -8.19 22.56
C LYS A 150 3.54 -9.11 21.38
N LEU A 151 2.86 -10.26 21.32
CA LEU A 151 2.99 -11.22 20.22
C LEU A 151 2.42 -10.62 18.94
N SER A 152 1.20 -10.10 18.99
CA SER A 152 0.53 -9.45 17.85
C SER A 152 1.37 -8.33 17.26
N ARG A 153 1.90 -7.44 18.10
CA ARG A 153 2.80 -6.36 17.66
C ARG A 153 4.05 -6.89 16.97
N ARG A 154 4.69 -7.93 17.52
CA ARG A 154 5.92 -8.48 16.93
C ARG A 154 5.66 -9.09 15.56
N VAL A 155 4.58 -9.86 15.43
CA VAL A 155 4.17 -10.45 14.14
C VAL A 155 3.83 -9.34 13.14
N ALA A 156 3.04 -8.35 13.53
CA ALA A 156 2.69 -7.22 12.67
C ALA A 156 3.93 -6.41 12.23
N SER A 157 4.87 -6.12 13.14
CA SER A 157 6.09 -5.38 12.80
C SER A 157 7.01 -6.15 11.85
N VAL A 158 7.23 -7.45 12.11
CA VAL A 158 8.02 -8.30 11.21
C VAL A 158 7.34 -8.39 9.84
N TRP A 159 6.03 -8.54 9.83
CA TRP A 159 5.24 -8.61 8.60
C TRP A 159 5.33 -7.33 7.78
N VAL A 160 5.21 -6.15 8.41
CA VAL A 160 5.32 -4.85 7.74
C VAL A 160 6.71 -4.67 7.12
N VAL A 161 7.79 -5.06 7.82
CA VAL A 161 9.15 -4.98 7.28
C VAL A 161 9.30 -5.86 6.03
N ILE A 162 8.80 -7.10 6.10
CA ILE A 162 8.84 -8.03 4.96
C ILE A 162 7.99 -7.48 3.79
N ALA A 163 6.77 -7.02 4.06
CA ALA A 163 5.86 -6.50 3.04
C ALA A 163 6.41 -5.23 2.37
N MET A 164 7.01 -4.31 3.14
CA MET A 164 7.67 -3.13 2.58
C MET A 164 8.89 -3.51 1.74
N ALA A 165 9.72 -4.44 2.19
CA ALA A 165 10.85 -4.92 1.39
C ALA A 165 10.38 -5.50 0.05
N MET A 166 9.32 -6.32 0.04
CA MET A 166 8.74 -6.85 -1.19
C MET A 166 8.14 -5.76 -2.08
N ALA A 167 7.43 -4.78 -1.51
CA ALA A 167 6.86 -3.67 -2.27
C ALA A 167 7.94 -2.82 -2.95
N VAL A 168 9.05 -2.54 -2.26
CA VAL A 168 10.20 -1.81 -2.83
C VAL A 168 10.82 -2.61 -3.98
N LEU A 169 11.02 -3.92 -3.81
CA LEU A 169 11.54 -4.78 -4.89
C LEU A 169 10.61 -4.79 -6.10
N ILE A 170 9.30 -4.96 -5.90
CA ILE A 170 8.30 -4.90 -6.99
C ILE A 170 8.34 -3.54 -7.69
N GLY A 171 8.50 -2.44 -6.95
CA GLY A 171 8.64 -1.09 -7.50
C GLY A 171 9.87 -0.93 -8.41
N ILE A 172 11.05 -1.40 -7.96
CA ILE A 172 12.29 -1.37 -8.76
C ILE A 172 12.12 -2.17 -10.05
N VAL A 173 11.55 -3.37 -9.93
CA VAL A 173 11.33 -4.27 -11.05
C VAL A 173 10.30 -3.71 -12.03
N GLY A 174 9.21 -3.15 -11.51
CA GLY A 174 8.17 -2.47 -12.30
C GLY A 174 8.73 -1.28 -13.09
N ARG A 175 9.61 -0.48 -12.47
CA ARG A 175 10.31 0.61 -13.16
C ARG A 175 11.23 0.09 -14.26
N GLY A 176 11.99 -0.98 -14.00
CA GLY A 176 12.85 -1.63 -15.01
C GLY A 176 12.06 -2.21 -16.19
N LEU A 177 10.86 -2.73 -15.94
CA LEU A 177 9.92 -3.21 -16.97
C LEU A 177 9.31 -2.06 -17.78
N SER A 178 8.96 -0.95 -17.13
CA SER A 178 8.43 0.24 -17.80
C SER A 178 9.52 0.95 -18.63
N SER A 179 10.76 1.00 -18.15
CA SER A 179 11.93 1.48 -18.91
C SER A 179 12.27 0.61 -20.14
N LYS A 180 11.86 -0.66 -20.14
CA LYS A 180 11.97 -1.58 -21.29
C LYS A 180 10.76 -1.53 -22.23
N GLY A 181 9.76 -0.67 -21.96
CA GLY A 181 8.59 -0.46 -22.82
C GLY A 181 7.53 -1.58 -22.80
N LEU A 182 7.54 -2.45 -21.78
CA LEU A 182 6.60 -3.57 -21.65
C LEU A 182 5.32 -3.22 -20.86
N ILE A 183 5.32 -2.11 -20.13
CA ILE A 183 4.17 -1.59 -19.38
C ILE A 183 4.07 -0.09 -19.66
N ASP A 184 2.90 0.36 -20.12
CA ASP A 184 2.60 1.79 -20.32
C ASP A 184 2.93 2.56 -19.04
N SER A 185 3.70 3.64 -19.18
CA SER A 185 3.98 4.60 -18.12
C SER A 185 2.64 5.13 -17.60
N LEU A 186 2.20 4.67 -16.42
CA LEU A 186 1.07 5.29 -15.72
C LEU A 186 1.55 6.65 -15.24
N HIS A 187 1.42 7.65 -16.11
CA HIS A 187 1.44 9.06 -15.74
C HIS A 187 0.28 9.27 -14.74
N GLY A 188 0.63 9.27 -13.46
CA GLY A 188 -0.24 9.72 -12.38
C GLY A 188 -0.37 11.22 -12.37
#